data_AF-A0A4Y6RQR8-F1
#
_entry.id   AF-A0A4Y6RQR8-F1
#
_cell.length_a   1.000
_cell.length_b   1.000
_cell.length_c   1.000
_cell.angle_alpha   90.00
_cell.angle_beta   90.00
_cell.angle_gamma   90.00
#
_symmetry.space_group_name_H-M   'P 1'
#
loop_
_entity.id
_entity.type
_entity.pdbx_description
1 polymer ?
#
loop_
_entity_poly.entity_id
_entity_poly.type
_entity_poly.pdbx_seq_one_letter_code
_entity_poly.pdbx_strand_id
1 'polypeptide(L)'
;MDLGPIDVTIEGGMDYPFPPLIPVAQRFARPRLTDVEGVIRSEVARIVAADLAGKRIAITVGSRGIAELPRVIKALIVELRLRNAEPFIVPSMGSHGGATAAGQVKVLEGYGITEASVEAPIHSSMDVVLVDRLEDGTPLYLDKYAYEADGIVIANKVKPHADFKGQYESGLVKMLCVGLGKHKGAVALHDHGFGRFHNLLPKAAERLLTKVPVLFGLAVLENAYDDLMHLEAIPADQIMHREKDLLETAKASIGRLQFPEIDVLIVDEIGKNISGEGMDPNVTGRPGSRLPGFDAPDIQKIVALDVTPQSYGNGVGIGSADLTTRRCVEKINLGAMYTNAITATILEPAKLPMILNSDRDAICVALKTCNRITPDTAKIVRIKNTLEVEKISVSPALLPHVQTSGDFDVLGQPETIKFDHSGRII
;
A
#
# COMPACT_ATOMS: atom_id res chain seq x y z
N MET A 1 -4.52 11.16 -21.96
CA MET A 1 -5.76 11.82 -22.46
C MET A 1 -5.48 13.32 -22.57
N ASP A 2 -6.16 14.06 -23.43
CA ASP A 2 -6.05 15.53 -23.51
C ASP A 2 -7.42 16.11 -23.15
N LEU A 3 -7.49 16.90 -22.09
CA LEU A 3 -8.74 17.45 -21.58
C LEU A 3 -9.02 18.86 -22.10
N GLY A 4 -8.04 19.52 -22.75
CA GLY A 4 -8.14 20.96 -23.03
C GLY A 4 -8.26 21.80 -21.75
N PRO A 5 -8.35 23.13 -21.84
CA PRO A 5 -8.62 23.99 -20.68
C PRO A 5 -10.04 23.78 -20.15
N ILE A 6 -10.21 23.91 -18.83
CA ILE A 6 -11.49 23.76 -18.14
C ILE A 6 -11.92 25.13 -17.59
N ASP A 7 -12.98 25.69 -18.14
CA ASP A 7 -13.49 27.01 -17.75
C ASP A 7 -14.53 26.88 -16.62
N VAL A 8 -14.07 27.04 -15.38
CA VAL A 8 -14.94 27.02 -14.18
C VAL A 8 -15.28 28.44 -13.76
N THR A 9 -16.58 28.70 -13.54
CA THR A 9 -17.05 29.99 -12.97
C THR A 9 -17.21 29.86 -11.46
N ILE A 10 -16.60 30.77 -10.71
CA ILE A 10 -16.67 30.83 -9.25
C ILE A 10 -16.93 32.27 -8.83
N GLU A 11 -17.84 32.46 -7.88
CA GLU A 11 -18.12 33.79 -7.31
C GLU A 11 -16.84 34.38 -6.70
N GLY A 12 -16.54 35.63 -7.06
CA GLY A 12 -15.29 36.31 -6.69
C GLY A 12 -14.03 35.80 -7.40
N GLY A 13 -14.17 34.92 -8.40
CA GLY A 13 -13.06 34.43 -9.24
C GLY A 13 -12.06 33.51 -8.53
N MET A 14 -10.92 33.27 -9.20
CA MET A 14 -9.81 32.41 -8.74
C MET A 14 -8.77 33.16 -7.91
N ASP A 15 -9.01 34.43 -7.57
CA ASP A 15 -8.14 35.14 -6.64
C ASP A 15 -8.58 34.84 -5.20
N TYR A 16 -7.68 34.25 -4.43
CA TYR A 16 -7.93 33.83 -3.06
C TYR A 16 -6.63 33.90 -2.27
N PRO A 17 -6.63 34.50 -1.07
CA PRO A 17 -5.43 34.55 -0.24
C PRO A 17 -5.13 33.15 0.30
N PHE A 18 -3.93 32.66 0.02
CA PHE A 18 -3.44 31.40 0.58
C PHE A 18 -2.69 31.70 1.89
N PRO A 19 -3.04 31.07 3.02
CA PRO A 19 -2.23 31.19 4.22
C PRO A 19 -0.82 30.62 3.93
N PRO A 20 0.24 31.16 4.57
CA PRO A 20 1.57 30.56 4.46
C PRO A 20 1.55 29.15 5.04
N LEU A 21 2.52 28.33 4.66
CA LEU A 21 2.71 27.00 5.23
C LEU A 21 4.00 26.95 6.05
N ILE A 22 3.96 26.25 7.16
CA ILE A 22 5.06 26.07 8.11
C ILE A 22 5.55 24.63 7.95
N PRO A 23 6.83 24.41 7.58
CA PRO A 23 7.37 23.06 7.52
C PRO A 23 7.51 22.50 8.94
N VAL A 24 6.99 21.29 9.14
CA VAL A 24 7.07 20.56 10.42
C VAL A 24 7.44 19.10 10.17
N ALA A 25 8.09 18.46 11.13
CA ALA A 25 8.27 17.02 11.15
C ALA A 25 7.39 16.39 12.23
N GLN A 26 6.63 15.37 11.87
CA GLN A 26 5.92 14.49 12.79
C GLN A 26 6.90 13.45 13.35
N ARG A 27 6.83 13.20 14.66
CA ARG A 27 7.63 12.20 15.35
C ARG A 27 6.82 10.92 15.49
N PHE A 28 7.43 9.81 15.08
CA PHE A 28 6.93 8.46 15.30
C PHE A 28 8.02 7.61 15.95
N ALA A 29 7.63 6.54 16.64
CA ALA A 29 8.57 5.52 17.07
C ALA A 29 9.34 4.95 15.86
N ARG A 30 10.66 4.82 16.00
CA ARG A 30 11.54 4.33 14.93
C ARG A 30 12.37 3.09 15.33
N PRO A 31 11.74 2.01 15.82
CA PRO A 31 12.44 0.73 15.95
C PRO A 31 12.95 0.27 14.59
N ARG A 32 14.20 -0.17 14.51
CA ARG A 32 14.86 -0.54 13.26
C ARG A 32 15.76 -1.76 13.45
N LEU A 33 15.68 -2.70 12.52
CA LEU A 33 16.61 -3.81 12.40
C LEU A 33 17.92 -3.34 11.77
N THR A 34 19.03 -3.79 12.34
CA THR A 34 20.38 -3.48 11.85
C THR A 34 21.03 -4.68 11.14
N ASP A 35 20.67 -5.91 11.51
CA ASP A 35 21.22 -7.16 10.96
C ASP A 35 20.12 -8.04 10.35
N VAL A 36 19.79 -7.80 9.09
CA VAL A 36 18.75 -8.55 8.36
C VAL A 36 19.14 -10.02 8.18
N GLU A 37 20.38 -10.27 7.75
CA GLU A 37 20.89 -11.62 7.48
C GLU A 37 20.96 -12.46 8.76
N GLY A 38 21.45 -11.90 9.86
CA GLY A 38 21.53 -12.59 11.14
C GLY A 38 20.16 -12.95 11.70
N VAL A 39 19.18 -12.04 11.62
CA VAL A 39 17.80 -12.29 12.06
C VAL A 39 17.14 -13.39 11.22
N ILE A 40 17.26 -13.33 9.89
CA ILE A 40 16.69 -14.37 9.02
C ILE A 40 17.35 -15.72 9.30
N ARG A 41 18.67 -15.76 9.48
CA ARG A 41 19.38 -16.99 9.87
C ARG A 41 18.84 -17.58 11.16
N SER A 42 18.73 -16.76 12.22
CA SER A 42 18.25 -17.24 13.52
C SER A 42 16.80 -17.72 13.45
N GLU A 43 15.96 -16.97 12.73
CA GLU A 43 14.53 -17.30 12.60
C GLU A 43 14.34 -18.58 11.80
N VAL A 44 15.00 -18.74 10.65
CA VAL A 44 14.93 -19.97 9.84
C VAL A 44 15.54 -21.16 10.60
N ALA A 45 16.65 -20.99 11.31
CA ALA A 45 17.26 -22.06 12.11
C ALA A 45 16.36 -22.55 13.25
N ARG A 46 15.54 -21.65 13.82
CA ARG A 46 14.59 -22.00 14.89
C ARG A 46 13.48 -22.92 14.42
N ILE A 47 13.07 -22.82 13.15
CA ILE A 47 11.88 -23.52 12.62
C ILE A 47 12.21 -24.63 11.62
N VAL A 48 13.33 -24.53 10.91
CA VAL A 48 13.79 -25.51 9.92
C VAL A 48 15.09 -26.14 10.41
N ALA A 49 14.93 -27.19 11.22
CA ALA A 49 16.04 -28.03 11.71
C ALA A 49 16.41 -29.15 10.73
N ALA A 50 15.53 -29.48 9.79
CA ALA A 50 15.72 -30.57 8.84
C ALA A 50 16.52 -30.14 7.60
N ASP A 51 17.28 -31.08 7.06
CA ASP A 51 17.86 -30.98 5.71
C ASP A 51 16.72 -30.94 4.66
N LEU A 52 16.84 -30.04 3.70
CA LEU A 52 15.91 -29.85 2.59
C LEU A 52 16.55 -30.28 1.25
N ALA A 53 17.56 -31.14 1.30
CA ALA A 53 18.26 -31.69 0.15
C ALA A 53 17.37 -31.98 -1.06
N GLY A 54 17.61 -31.25 -2.15
CA GLY A 54 16.94 -31.42 -3.44
C GLY A 54 15.48 -30.96 -3.49
N LYS A 55 14.92 -30.44 -2.39
CA LYS A 55 13.54 -29.95 -2.34
C LYS A 55 13.43 -28.61 -3.05
N ARG A 56 12.47 -28.51 -3.97
CA ARG A 56 12.13 -27.26 -4.66
C ARG A 56 11.24 -26.41 -3.77
N ILE A 57 11.73 -25.24 -3.35
CA ILE A 57 11.03 -24.38 -2.38
C ILE A 57 10.54 -23.10 -3.07
N ALA A 58 9.23 -22.94 -3.16
CA ALA A 58 8.61 -21.73 -3.70
C ALA A 58 8.63 -20.60 -2.65
N ILE A 59 9.10 -19.42 -3.01
CA ILE A 59 9.10 -18.23 -2.16
C ILE A 59 8.17 -17.19 -2.79
N THR A 60 7.15 -16.76 -2.04
CA THR A 60 6.25 -15.72 -2.54
C THR A 60 6.93 -14.36 -2.54
N VAL A 61 6.79 -13.59 -3.62
CA VAL A 61 7.12 -12.16 -3.60
C VAL A 61 5.94 -11.36 -4.13
N GLY A 62 5.44 -10.46 -3.28
CA GLY A 62 4.28 -9.62 -3.55
C GLY A 62 4.60 -8.35 -4.34
N SER A 63 3.55 -7.59 -4.63
CA SER A 63 3.61 -6.31 -5.35
C SER A 63 3.62 -5.11 -4.40
N ARG A 64 4.29 -5.22 -3.25
CA ARG A 64 4.35 -4.16 -2.25
C ARG A 64 5.80 -3.79 -2.05
N GLY A 65 6.06 -2.48 -1.96
CA GLY A 65 7.35 -1.98 -1.51
C GLY A 65 7.61 -2.49 -0.11
N ILE A 66 8.74 -3.15 0.05
CA ILE A 66 9.33 -3.53 1.34
C ILE A 66 10.74 -2.95 1.33
N ALA A 67 11.13 -2.26 2.39
CA ALA A 67 12.48 -1.76 2.52
C ALA A 67 13.48 -2.90 2.46
N GLU A 68 14.52 -2.69 1.66
CA GLU A 68 15.57 -3.70 1.46
C GLU A 68 15.04 -5.06 0.97
N LEU A 69 13.91 -5.09 0.24
CA LEU A 69 13.30 -6.33 -0.25
C LEU A 69 14.30 -7.29 -0.94
N PRO A 70 15.19 -6.84 -1.84
CA PRO A 70 16.21 -7.73 -2.43
C PRO A 70 17.13 -8.36 -1.38
N ARG A 71 17.51 -7.61 -0.34
CA ARG A 71 18.36 -8.10 0.75
C ARG A 71 17.63 -9.15 1.59
N VAL A 72 16.38 -8.88 1.97
CA VAL A 72 15.53 -9.82 2.74
C VAL A 72 15.34 -11.13 1.98
N ILE A 73 14.94 -11.06 0.70
CA ILE A 73 14.68 -12.26 -0.12
C ILE A 73 15.98 -13.02 -0.41
N LYS A 74 17.09 -12.33 -0.71
CA LYS A 74 18.39 -12.98 -0.90
C LYS A 74 18.86 -13.71 0.35
N ALA A 75 18.74 -13.08 1.53
CA ALA A 75 19.10 -13.71 2.79
C ALA A 75 18.27 -14.98 3.06
N LEU A 76 16.97 -14.94 2.79
CA LEU A 76 16.10 -16.11 2.88
C LEU A 76 16.52 -17.24 1.92
N ILE A 77 16.85 -16.90 0.67
CA ILE A 77 17.35 -17.85 -0.34
C ILE A 77 18.66 -18.51 0.12
N VAL A 78 19.60 -17.72 0.63
CA VAL A 78 20.89 -18.22 1.15
C VAL A 78 20.65 -19.22 2.28
N GLU A 79 19.79 -18.90 3.25
CA GLU A 79 19.50 -19.78 4.38
C GLU A 79 18.80 -21.09 3.97
N LEU A 80 17.94 -21.05 2.95
CA LEU A 80 17.35 -22.27 2.39
C LEU A 80 18.39 -23.12 1.63
N ARG A 81 19.32 -22.50 0.90
CA ARG A 81 20.42 -23.20 0.21
C ARG A 81 21.42 -23.83 1.16
N LEU A 82 21.71 -23.19 2.30
CA LEU A 82 22.54 -23.78 3.35
C LEU A 82 21.93 -25.06 3.93
N ARG A 83 20.62 -25.28 3.71
CA ARG A 83 19.88 -26.51 4.03
C ARG A 83 19.66 -27.38 2.79
N ASN A 84 20.49 -27.21 1.75
CA ASN A 84 20.49 -27.96 0.49
C ASN A 84 19.18 -27.90 -0.33
N ALA A 85 18.34 -26.88 -0.10
CA ALA A 85 17.13 -26.66 -0.88
C ALA A 85 17.41 -26.00 -2.23
N GLU A 86 16.45 -26.10 -3.15
CA GLU A 86 16.42 -25.43 -4.45
C GLU A 86 15.34 -24.33 -4.47
N PRO A 87 15.61 -23.14 -3.90
CA PRO A 87 14.62 -22.08 -3.81
C PRO A 87 14.37 -21.38 -5.16
N PHE A 88 13.13 -20.99 -5.41
CA PHE A 88 12.73 -20.18 -6.55
C PHE A 88 11.62 -19.20 -6.15
N ILE A 89 11.52 -18.08 -6.86
CA ILE A 89 10.53 -17.03 -6.58
C ILE A 89 9.27 -17.28 -7.41
N VAL A 90 8.11 -17.14 -6.76
CA VAL A 90 6.80 -17.09 -7.41
C VAL A 90 6.20 -15.69 -7.21
N PRO A 91 6.05 -14.88 -8.28
CA PRO A 91 5.33 -13.62 -8.19
C PRO A 91 3.89 -13.86 -7.73
N SER A 92 3.52 -13.30 -6.59
CA SER A 92 2.28 -13.62 -5.87
C SER A 92 1.47 -12.35 -5.64
N MET A 93 0.84 -11.85 -6.71
CA MET A 93 0.37 -10.46 -6.76
C MET A 93 -1.10 -10.30 -7.17
N GLY A 94 -1.86 -11.39 -7.28
CA GLY A 94 -3.25 -11.35 -7.77
C GLY A 94 -3.32 -10.74 -9.18
N SER A 95 -4.01 -9.60 -9.32
CA SER A 95 -4.20 -8.87 -10.58
C SER A 95 -3.12 -7.85 -10.93
N HIS A 96 -2.16 -7.61 -10.05
CA HIS A 96 -1.10 -6.64 -10.32
C HIS A 96 -0.21 -7.09 -11.49
N GLY A 97 0.50 -6.14 -12.11
CA GLY A 97 1.21 -6.40 -13.37
C GLY A 97 0.27 -6.67 -14.55
N GLY A 98 -0.95 -6.11 -14.49
CA GLY A 98 -1.97 -6.31 -15.53
C GLY A 98 -2.45 -7.76 -15.65
N ALA A 99 -2.34 -8.56 -14.57
CA ALA A 99 -2.68 -9.98 -14.55
C ALA A 99 -1.99 -10.81 -15.65
N THR A 100 -0.73 -10.47 -15.95
CA THR A 100 0.11 -11.24 -16.89
C THR A 100 1.41 -11.68 -16.24
N ALA A 101 1.95 -12.81 -16.68
CA ALA A 101 3.24 -13.31 -16.19
C ALA A 101 4.37 -12.27 -16.40
N ALA A 102 4.47 -11.71 -17.61
CA ALA A 102 5.47 -10.71 -17.95
C ALA A 102 5.30 -9.40 -17.16
N GLY A 103 4.05 -8.96 -16.94
CA GLY A 103 3.79 -7.76 -16.16
C GLY A 103 4.11 -7.93 -14.67
N GLN A 104 3.90 -9.11 -14.09
CA GLN A 104 4.32 -9.39 -12.71
C GLN A 104 5.85 -9.42 -12.55
N VAL A 105 6.58 -9.92 -13.55
CA VAL A 105 8.06 -9.83 -13.57
C VAL A 105 8.52 -8.37 -13.60
N LYS A 106 7.92 -7.52 -14.45
CA LYS A 106 8.25 -6.08 -14.49
C LYS A 106 7.98 -5.37 -13.16
N VAL A 107 6.93 -5.78 -12.44
CA VAL A 107 6.67 -5.25 -11.09
C VAL A 107 7.79 -5.63 -10.12
N LEU A 108 8.26 -6.88 -10.16
CA LEU A 108 9.40 -7.34 -9.34
C LEU A 108 10.69 -6.58 -9.68
N GLU A 109 10.99 -6.41 -10.97
CA GLU A 109 12.14 -5.62 -11.44
C GLU A 109 12.11 -4.19 -10.88
N GLY A 110 10.93 -3.57 -10.85
CA GLY A 110 10.71 -2.25 -10.26
C GLY A 110 11.00 -2.18 -8.75
N TYR A 111 10.95 -3.31 -8.04
CA TYR A 111 11.36 -3.44 -6.64
C TYR A 111 12.80 -3.94 -6.47
N GLY A 112 13.57 -4.02 -7.56
CA GLY A 112 14.96 -4.51 -7.56
C GLY A 112 15.07 -6.03 -7.43
N ILE A 113 13.98 -6.78 -7.61
CA ILE A 113 13.98 -8.24 -7.59
C ILE A 113 14.17 -8.76 -9.02
N THR A 114 15.36 -9.30 -9.27
CA THR A 114 15.73 -9.98 -10.52
C THR A 114 16.44 -11.28 -10.15
N GLU A 115 16.51 -12.23 -11.08
CA GLU A 115 17.24 -13.49 -10.83
C GLU A 115 18.70 -13.23 -10.43
N ALA A 116 19.32 -12.18 -10.97
CA ALA A 116 20.68 -11.78 -10.62
C ALA A 116 20.78 -11.15 -9.23
N SER A 117 19.83 -10.30 -8.83
CA SER A 117 19.92 -9.60 -7.53
C SER A 117 19.69 -10.52 -6.34
N VAL A 118 18.79 -11.51 -6.49
CA VAL A 118 18.47 -12.49 -5.43
C VAL A 118 19.16 -13.84 -5.65
N GLU A 119 19.85 -14.00 -6.77
CA GLU A 119 20.57 -15.21 -7.18
C GLU A 119 19.68 -16.46 -7.26
N ALA A 120 18.39 -16.34 -7.57
CA ALA A 120 17.46 -17.48 -7.68
C ALA A 120 16.48 -17.29 -8.86
N PRO A 121 16.00 -18.39 -9.48
CA PRO A 121 15.10 -18.29 -10.62
C PRO A 121 13.75 -17.69 -10.23
N ILE A 122 13.14 -16.97 -11.17
CA ILE A 122 11.79 -16.40 -11.05
C ILE A 122 10.86 -17.19 -11.97
N HIS A 123 9.86 -17.85 -11.40
CA HIS A 123 8.86 -18.61 -12.13
C HIS A 123 7.53 -17.87 -12.13
N SER A 124 7.25 -17.16 -13.24
CA SER A 124 6.03 -16.37 -13.41
C SER A 124 5.06 -17.06 -14.37
N SER A 125 3.87 -17.40 -13.87
CA SER A 125 2.72 -17.85 -14.66
C SER A 125 1.42 -17.32 -14.05
N MET A 126 0.36 -17.30 -14.85
CA MET A 126 -1.02 -17.08 -14.39
C MET A 126 -1.79 -18.39 -14.19
N ASP A 127 -1.16 -19.54 -14.49
CA ASP A 127 -1.75 -20.85 -14.30
C ASP A 127 -1.97 -21.16 -12.82
N VAL A 128 -3.14 -21.72 -12.53
CA VAL A 128 -3.54 -22.09 -11.17
C VAL A 128 -4.13 -23.49 -11.12
N VAL A 129 -4.00 -24.12 -9.95
CA VAL A 129 -4.65 -25.38 -9.58
C VAL A 129 -5.84 -25.05 -8.66
N LEU A 130 -6.99 -25.68 -8.90
CA LEU A 130 -8.10 -25.68 -7.94
C LEU A 130 -7.75 -26.64 -6.80
N VAL A 131 -7.45 -26.10 -5.62
CA VAL A 131 -6.99 -26.88 -4.47
C VAL A 131 -8.16 -27.39 -3.65
N ASP A 132 -9.14 -26.53 -3.38
CA ASP A 132 -10.31 -26.86 -2.56
C ASP A 132 -11.48 -25.92 -2.88
N ARG A 133 -12.59 -26.09 -2.16
CA ARG A 133 -13.72 -25.17 -2.12
C ARG A 133 -14.12 -24.88 -0.69
N LEU A 134 -14.59 -23.67 -0.43
CA LEU A 134 -15.31 -23.35 0.79
C LEU A 134 -16.69 -24.02 0.79
N GLU A 135 -17.35 -24.01 1.95
CA GLU A 135 -18.68 -24.62 2.14
C GLU A 135 -19.76 -24.03 1.24
N ASP A 136 -19.64 -22.75 0.88
CA ASP A 136 -20.52 -22.06 -0.07
C ASP A 136 -20.13 -22.30 -1.54
N GLY A 137 -19.14 -23.17 -1.80
CA GLY A 137 -18.69 -23.56 -3.13
C GLY A 137 -17.58 -22.67 -3.71
N THR A 138 -17.19 -21.60 -3.01
CA THR A 138 -16.16 -20.66 -3.47
C THR A 138 -14.84 -21.38 -3.72
N PRO A 139 -14.29 -21.31 -4.95
CA PRO A 139 -13.09 -22.04 -5.31
C PRO A 139 -11.84 -21.40 -4.70
N LEU A 140 -10.97 -22.24 -4.14
CA LEU A 140 -9.66 -21.86 -3.64
C LEU A 140 -8.59 -22.32 -4.62
N TYR A 141 -7.89 -21.35 -5.20
CA TYR A 141 -6.85 -21.60 -6.20
C TYR A 141 -5.46 -21.34 -5.63
N LEU A 142 -4.46 -22.00 -6.21
CA LEU A 142 -3.05 -21.75 -5.94
C LEU A 142 -2.25 -21.74 -7.24
N ASP A 143 -1.21 -20.92 -7.30
CA ASP A 143 -0.22 -20.90 -8.37
C ASP A 143 0.31 -22.32 -8.63
N LYS A 144 0.37 -22.70 -9.91
CA LYS A 144 0.76 -24.05 -10.30
C LYS A 144 2.18 -24.42 -9.87
N TYR A 145 3.15 -23.51 -10.01
CA TYR A 145 4.53 -23.78 -9.60
C TYR A 145 4.66 -23.93 -8.09
N ALA A 146 3.96 -23.09 -7.31
CA ALA A 146 3.94 -23.20 -5.86
C ALA A 146 3.24 -24.48 -5.40
N TYR A 147 2.17 -24.90 -6.07
CA TYR A 147 1.45 -26.14 -5.75
C TYR A 147 2.28 -27.40 -6.04
N GLU A 148 3.07 -27.39 -7.12
CA GLU A 148 3.96 -28.50 -7.53
C GLU A 148 5.32 -28.49 -6.81
N ALA A 149 5.57 -27.51 -5.92
CA ALA A 149 6.78 -27.44 -5.12
C ALA A 149 6.75 -28.41 -3.94
N ASP A 150 7.92 -28.79 -3.44
CA ASP A 150 8.05 -29.63 -2.24
C ASP A 150 7.79 -28.84 -0.95
N GLY A 151 7.81 -27.51 -1.04
CA GLY A 151 7.50 -26.62 0.07
C GLY A 151 7.28 -25.17 -0.37
N ILE A 152 6.50 -24.44 0.42
CA ILE A 152 6.19 -23.02 0.19
C ILE A 152 6.64 -22.20 1.39
N VAL A 153 7.39 -21.13 1.14
CA VAL A 153 7.66 -20.05 2.10
C VAL A 153 6.85 -18.83 1.70
N ILE A 154 5.91 -18.45 2.55
CA ILE A 154 5.08 -17.26 2.33
C ILE A 154 5.82 -16.06 2.91
N ALA A 155 6.45 -15.22 2.08
CA ALA A 155 7.09 -13.98 2.53
C ALA A 155 6.24 -12.78 2.14
N ASN A 156 5.84 -11.96 3.12
CA ASN A 156 5.10 -10.72 2.85
C ASN A 156 5.16 -9.70 3.99
N LYS A 157 4.83 -8.45 3.66
CA LYS A 157 4.59 -7.39 4.64
C LYS A 157 3.24 -7.57 5.34
N VAL A 158 3.27 -7.60 6.67
CA VAL A 158 2.06 -7.53 7.50
C VAL A 158 1.73 -6.05 7.71
N LYS A 159 0.56 -5.60 7.23
CA LYS A 159 0.10 -4.22 7.37
C LYS A 159 -1.43 -4.12 7.37
N PRO A 160 -2.00 -3.05 7.96
CA PRO A 160 -3.41 -2.76 7.80
C PRO A 160 -3.78 -2.62 6.31
N HIS A 161 -4.94 -3.17 5.94
CA HIS A 161 -5.50 -3.09 4.61
C HIS A 161 -6.11 -1.71 4.37
N ALA A 162 -6.16 -1.33 3.10
CA ALA A 162 -6.70 -0.06 2.64
C ALA A 162 -8.23 -0.04 2.50
N ASP A 163 -8.91 -1.18 2.57
CA ASP A 163 -10.31 -1.32 2.14
C ASP A 163 -11.19 -2.16 3.06
N PHE A 164 -10.63 -2.81 4.07
CA PHE A 164 -11.42 -3.52 5.07
C PHE A 164 -10.60 -3.65 6.35
N LYS A 165 -11.28 -4.00 7.45
CA LYS A 165 -10.66 -4.27 8.74
C LYS A 165 -11.02 -5.66 9.21
N GLY A 166 -10.07 -6.32 9.86
CA GLY A 166 -10.24 -7.67 10.36
C GLY A 166 -9.07 -8.13 11.22
N GLN A 167 -9.15 -9.37 11.69
CA GLN A 167 -8.03 -10.02 12.40
C GLN A 167 -6.88 -10.39 11.45
N TYR A 168 -7.18 -10.50 10.14
CA TYR A 168 -6.21 -10.68 9.08
C TYR A 168 -6.50 -9.66 7.98
N GLU A 169 -5.48 -8.91 7.58
CA GLU A 169 -5.60 -7.82 6.62
C GLU A 169 -4.62 -8.04 5.45
N SER A 170 -3.57 -7.25 5.32
CA SER A 170 -2.44 -7.60 4.43
C SER A 170 -1.40 -8.35 5.25
N GLY A 171 -0.90 -9.48 4.73
CA GLY A 171 0.02 -10.35 5.45
C GLY A 171 0.22 -11.68 4.72
N LEU A 172 0.56 -12.72 5.46
CA LEU A 172 0.82 -14.06 4.95
C LEU A 172 -0.50 -14.74 4.55
N VAL A 173 -1.54 -14.61 5.37
CA VAL A 173 -2.89 -15.17 5.11
C VAL A 173 -3.44 -14.66 3.77
N LYS A 174 -3.38 -13.34 3.54
CA LYS A 174 -3.83 -12.77 2.27
C LYS A 174 -2.89 -13.15 1.12
N MET A 175 -1.59 -13.25 1.35
CA MET A 175 -0.63 -13.71 0.34
C MET A 175 -0.96 -15.14 -0.12
N LEU A 176 -1.29 -16.03 0.81
CA LEU A 176 -1.71 -17.40 0.52
C LEU A 176 -3.02 -17.45 -0.30
N CYS A 177 -4.03 -16.70 0.11
CA CYS A 177 -5.36 -16.79 -0.49
C CYS A 177 -5.48 -16.04 -1.81
N VAL A 178 -4.93 -14.82 -1.87
CA VAL A 178 -5.11 -13.88 -2.99
C VAL A 178 -3.85 -13.80 -3.84
N GLY A 179 -2.68 -13.70 -3.21
CA GLY A 179 -1.40 -13.57 -3.91
C GLY A 179 -1.10 -14.81 -4.76
N LEU A 180 -1.03 -15.97 -4.11
CA LEU A 180 -0.86 -17.27 -4.76
C LEU A 180 -2.10 -17.71 -5.54
N GLY A 181 -3.29 -17.21 -5.22
CA GLY A 181 -4.50 -17.44 -6.03
C GLY A 181 -4.43 -16.84 -7.44
N LYS A 182 -3.42 -16.01 -7.75
CA LYS A 182 -3.29 -15.26 -9.01
C LYS A 182 -4.55 -14.46 -9.33
N HIS A 183 -4.71 -14.03 -10.58
CA HIS A 183 -5.87 -13.24 -10.96
C HIS A 183 -7.18 -14.01 -10.76
N LYS A 184 -7.21 -15.30 -11.12
CA LYS A 184 -8.41 -16.13 -11.02
C LYS A 184 -8.90 -16.32 -9.57
N GLY A 185 -7.99 -16.63 -8.65
CA GLY A 185 -8.32 -16.76 -7.23
C GLY A 185 -8.58 -15.42 -6.55
N ALA A 186 -7.89 -14.36 -6.97
CA ALA A 186 -8.22 -13.01 -6.52
C ALA A 186 -9.67 -12.67 -6.88
N VAL A 187 -10.09 -12.82 -8.15
CA VAL A 187 -11.48 -12.55 -8.57
C VAL A 187 -12.47 -13.38 -7.75
N ALA A 188 -12.25 -14.70 -7.62
CA ALA A 188 -13.15 -15.58 -6.88
C ALA A 188 -13.41 -15.14 -5.42
N LEU A 189 -12.39 -14.60 -4.73
CA LEU A 189 -12.55 -14.08 -3.37
C LEU A 189 -13.17 -12.68 -3.36
N HIS A 190 -12.78 -11.80 -4.29
CA HIS A 190 -13.32 -10.44 -4.38
C HIS A 190 -14.79 -10.41 -4.79
N ASP A 191 -15.32 -11.44 -5.47
CA ASP A 191 -16.74 -11.57 -5.81
C ASP A 191 -17.67 -11.54 -4.58
N HIS A 192 -17.16 -11.82 -3.38
CA HIS A 192 -17.91 -11.69 -2.12
C HIS A 192 -17.96 -10.26 -1.55
N GLY A 193 -17.17 -9.34 -2.11
CA GLY A 193 -16.98 -7.99 -1.64
C GLY A 193 -16.12 -7.86 -0.38
N PHE A 194 -15.41 -6.73 -0.24
CA PHE A 194 -14.54 -6.45 0.91
C PHE A 194 -15.24 -6.53 2.27
N GLY A 195 -16.55 -6.28 2.32
CA GLY A 195 -17.34 -6.39 3.55
C GLY A 195 -17.35 -7.79 4.15
N ARG A 196 -17.00 -8.82 3.37
CA ARG A 196 -16.94 -10.23 3.81
C ARG A 196 -15.52 -10.72 4.09
N PHE A 197 -14.49 -9.97 3.71
CA PHE A 197 -13.09 -10.42 3.75
C PHE A 197 -12.61 -10.80 5.16
N HIS A 198 -13.09 -10.08 6.18
CA HIS A 198 -12.76 -10.35 7.59
C HIS A 198 -13.14 -11.79 8.03
N ASN A 199 -14.16 -12.39 7.40
CA ASN A 199 -14.57 -13.77 7.65
C ASN A 199 -14.10 -14.74 6.56
N LEU A 200 -13.97 -14.27 5.31
CA LEU A 200 -13.65 -15.11 4.16
C LEU A 200 -12.18 -15.52 4.13
N LEU A 201 -11.27 -14.56 4.32
CA LEU A 201 -9.82 -14.80 4.30
C LEU A 201 -9.36 -15.86 5.31
N PRO A 202 -9.73 -15.79 6.60
CA PRO A 202 -9.30 -16.80 7.56
C PRO A 202 -9.80 -18.20 7.19
N LYS A 203 -11.06 -18.34 6.76
CA LYS A 203 -11.62 -19.64 6.34
C LYS A 203 -10.89 -20.22 5.12
N ALA A 204 -10.58 -19.37 4.14
CA ALA A 204 -9.82 -19.78 2.97
C ALA A 204 -8.40 -20.23 3.34
N ALA A 205 -7.71 -19.48 4.21
CA ALA A 205 -6.36 -19.80 4.63
C ALA A 205 -6.29 -21.08 5.46
N GLU A 206 -7.21 -21.29 6.41
CA GLU A 206 -7.28 -22.53 7.19
C GLU A 206 -7.41 -23.76 6.27
N ARG A 207 -8.32 -23.70 5.28
CA ARG A 207 -8.47 -24.78 4.29
C ARG A 207 -7.18 -24.99 3.51
N LEU A 208 -6.61 -23.94 2.93
CA LEU A 208 -5.38 -24.03 2.12
C LEU A 208 -4.19 -24.56 2.92
N LEU A 209 -3.98 -24.10 4.15
CA LEU A 209 -2.88 -24.54 5.02
C LEU A 209 -2.93 -26.05 5.30
N THR A 210 -4.12 -26.67 5.31
CA THR A 210 -4.25 -28.15 5.44
C THR A 210 -3.99 -28.94 4.15
N LYS A 211 -3.90 -28.25 3.00
CA LYS A 211 -3.88 -28.88 1.67
C LYS A 211 -2.59 -28.65 0.89
N VAL A 212 -1.82 -27.63 1.23
CA VAL A 212 -0.62 -27.21 0.48
C VAL A 212 0.61 -27.25 1.39
N PRO A 213 1.81 -27.56 0.86
CA PRO A 213 2.99 -27.81 1.68
C PRO A 213 3.65 -26.49 2.14
N VAL A 214 2.94 -25.68 2.95
CA VAL A 214 3.55 -24.49 3.56
C VAL A 214 4.56 -24.95 4.60
N LEU A 215 5.81 -24.53 4.45
CA LEU A 215 6.87 -24.77 5.44
C LEU A 215 6.75 -23.77 6.58
N PHE A 216 6.72 -22.48 6.23
CA PHE A 216 6.58 -21.36 7.15
C PHE A 216 6.22 -20.08 6.40
N GLY A 217 5.83 -19.05 7.15
CA GLY A 217 5.74 -17.69 6.64
C GLY A 217 6.86 -16.82 7.17
N LEU A 218 7.39 -15.89 6.37
CA LEU A 218 8.26 -14.81 6.80
C LEU A 218 7.45 -13.51 6.85
N ALA A 219 7.05 -13.09 8.05
CA ALA A 219 6.36 -11.84 8.29
C ALA A 219 7.38 -10.68 8.33
N VAL A 220 7.13 -9.65 7.52
CA VAL A 220 7.93 -8.43 7.50
C VAL A 220 7.10 -7.28 8.05
N LEU A 221 7.63 -6.55 9.03
CA LEU A 221 7.01 -5.34 9.57
C LEU A 221 7.95 -4.16 9.39
N GLU A 222 7.36 -3.01 9.07
CA GLU A 222 8.05 -1.73 8.91
C GLU A 222 7.53 -0.74 9.94
N ASN A 223 8.35 0.27 10.26
CA ASN A 223 7.93 1.41 11.06
C ASN A 223 7.34 2.53 10.17
N ALA A 224 6.99 3.66 10.79
CA ALA A 224 6.35 4.79 10.14
C ALA A 224 7.22 5.50 9.07
N TYR A 225 8.50 5.15 9.00
CA TYR A 225 9.49 5.71 8.06
C TYR A 225 9.87 4.70 6.97
N ASP A 226 9.09 3.62 6.85
CA ASP A 226 9.35 2.45 6.00
C ASP A 226 10.67 1.71 6.33
N ASP A 227 11.32 1.93 7.47
CA ASP A 227 12.46 1.09 7.82
C ASP A 227 11.99 -0.29 8.28
N LEU A 228 12.76 -1.34 7.95
CA LEU A 228 12.55 -2.67 8.50
C LEU A 228 12.62 -2.63 10.03
N MET A 229 11.50 -2.98 10.67
CA MET A 229 11.34 -2.93 12.13
C MET A 229 11.45 -4.33 12.75
N HIS A 230 10.87 -5.34 12.09
CA HIS A 230 10.81 -6.71 12.62
C HIS A 230 10.68 -7.72 11.48
N LEU A 231 11.34 -8.87 11.65
CA LEU A 231 11.27 -10.02 10.75
C LEU A 231 11.01 -11.26 11.61
N GLU A 232 10.02 -12.06 11.25
CA GLU A 232 9.65 -13.25 12.02
C GLU A 232 9.32 -14.43 11.10
N ALA A 233 9.97 -15.57 11.31
CA ALA A 233 9.62 -16.82 10.65
C ALA A 233 8.60 -17.59 11.50
N ILE A 234 7.43 -17.84 10.94
CA ILE A 234 6.28 -18.41 11.63
C ILE A 234 6.00 -19.81 11.06
N PRO A 235 6.10 -20.87 11.87
CA PRO A 235 5.70 -22.21 11.45
C PRO A 235 4.28 -22.24 10.87
N ALA A 236 4.04 -23.09 9.87
CA ALA A 236 2.77 -23.09 9.12
C ALA A 236 1.52 -23.25 10.02
N ASP A 237 1.61 -24.10 11.05
CA ASP A 237 0.54 -24.34 12.03
C ASP A 237 0.27 -23.14 12.96
N GLN A 238 1.24 -22.23 13.08
CA GLN A 238 1.15 -21.04 13.93
C GLN A 238 0.81 -19.76 13.15
N ILE A 239 0.77 -19.78 11.80
CA ILE A 239 0.48 -18.59 10.98
C ILE A 239 -0.83 -17.94 11.39
N MET A 240 -1.89 -18.74 11.54
CA MET A 240 -3.21 -18.22 11.91
C MET A 240 -3.21 -17.58 13.31
N HIS A 241 -2.44 -18.11 14.25
CA HIS A 241 -2.36 -17.50 15.58
C HIS A 241 -1.51 -16.22 15.55
N ARG A 242 -0.30 -16.32 15.00
CA ARG A 242 0.74 -15.30 15.19
C ARG A 242 0.60 -14.07 14.29
N GLU A 243 0.07 -14.22 13.08
CA GLU A 243 -0.10 -13.06 12.18
C GLU A 243 -1.01 -11.97 12.77
N LYS A 244 -2.03 -12.35 13.56
CA LYS A 244 -2.96 -11.39 14.19
C LYS A 244 -2.22 -10.44 15.12
N ASP A 245 -1.34 -10.97 15.96
CA ASP A 245 -0.56 -10.17 16.92
C ASP A 245 0.42 -9.22 16.21
N LEU A 246 1.03 -9.73 15.13
CA LEU A 246 1.92 -8.93 14.29
C LEU A 246 1.17 -7.83 13.53
N LEU A 247 -0.09 -8.07 13.15
CA LEU A 247 -0.92 -7.05 12.53
C LEU A 247 -1.24 -5.91 13.52
N GLU A 248 -1.54 -6.21 14.78
CA GLU A 248 -1.74 -5.17 15.80
C GLU A 248 -0.46 -4.36 16.04
N THR A 249 0.70 -5.03 16.04
CA THR A 249 2.01 -4.35 16.09
C THR A 249 2.18 -3.43 14.88
N ALA A 250 1.88 -3.92 13.67
CA ALA A 250 1.98 -3.13 12.44
C ALA A 250 1.03 -1.92 12.45
N LYS A 251 -0.21 -2.07 12.94
CA LYS A 251 -1.20 -0.98 13.05
C LYS A 251 -0.74 0.15 13.96
N ALA A 252 -0.01 -0.17 15.03
CA ALA A 252 0.57 0.82 15.94
C ALA A 252 1.80 1.52 15.36
N SER A 253 2.50 0.88 14.41
CA SER A 253 3.76 1.38 13.86
C SER A 253 3.64 2.18 12.55
N ILE A 254 2.46 2.25 11.92
CA ILE A 254 2.30 3.01 10.66
C ILE A 254 2.40 4.53 10.89
N GLY A 255 2.89 5.25 9.88
CA GLY A 255 2.80 6.70 9.84
C GLY A 255 1.35 7.17 9.71
N ARG A 256 1.00 8.25 10.41
CA ARG A 256 -0.34 8.86 10.40
C ARG A 256 -0.24 10.38 10.38
N LEU A 257 -1.33 11.04 10.01
CA LEU A 257 -1.50 12.47 10.25
C LEU A 257 -1.96 12.66 11.69
N GLN A 258 -1.13 13.26 12.53
CA GLN A 258 -1.37 13.42 13.97
C GLN A 258 -2.23 14.65 14.28
N PHE A 259 -3.30 14.84 13.52
CA PHE A 259 -4.27 15.93 13.68
C PHE A 259 -5.68 15.36 13.84
N PRO A 260 -6.56 15.96 14.64
CA PRO A 260 -7.94 15.50 14.75
C PRO A 260 -8.78 15.90 13.52
N GLU A 261 -8.52 17.07 12.95
CA GLU A 261 -9.31 17.66 11.86
C GLU A 261 -8.39 18.39 10.89
N ILE A 262 -8.69 18.29 9.59
CA ILE A 262 -8.00 18.97 8.49
C ILE A 262 -9.06 19.51 7.53
N ASP A 263 -8.99 20.81 7.21
CA ASP A 263 -9.91 21.38 6.22
C ASP A 263 -9.47 21.02 4.81
N VAL A 264 -8.18 21.21 4.50
CA VAL A 264 -7.62 20.85 3.19
C VAL A 264 -6.36 20.02 3.37
N LEU A 265 -6.40 18.77 2.91
CA LEU A 265 -5.23 17.93 2.71
C LEU A 265 -4.75 18.04 1.26
N ILE A 266 -3.57 18.63 1.07
CA ILE A 266 -2.89 18.72 -0.22
C ILE A 266 -1.93 17.53 -0.32
N VAL A 267 -2.08 16.72 -1.36
CA VAL A 267 -1.25 15.55 -1.65
C VAL A 267 -0.53 15.80 -2.97
N ASP A 268 0.79 15.98 -2.92
CA ASP A 268 1.58 16.33 -4.11
C ASP A 268 1.53 15.23 -5.18
N GLU A 269 1.58 13.96 -4.75
CA GLU A 269 1.52 12.81 -5.67
C GLU A 269 0.78 11.60 -5.08
N ILE A 270 0.06 10.89 -5.94
CA ILE A 270 -0.62 9.62 -5.64
C ILE A 270 -0.07 8.51 -6.53
N GLY A 271 -0.29 7.25 -6.16
CA GLY A 271 0.05 6.15 -7.06
C GLY A 271 0.00 4.78 -6.42
N LYS A 272 -0.21 3.76 -7.24
CA LYS A 272 -0.33 2.37 -6.75
C LYS A 272 0.93 1.85 -6.04
N ASN A 273 2.08 2.46 -6.29
CA ASN A 273 3.33 2.19 -5.59
C ASN A 273 3.35 2.74 -4.14
N ILE A 274 2.61 3.82 -3.87
CA ILE A 274 2.45 4.43 -2.54
C ILE A 274 1.48 3.58 -1.70
N SER A 275 0.29 3.29 -2.22
CA SER A 275 -0.70 2.42 -1.59
C SER A 275 -1.49 1.62 -2.62
N GLY A 276 -2.15 0.53 -2.21
CA GLY A 276 -3.04 -0.25 -3.08
C GLY A 276 -4.13 0.59 -3.73
N GLU A 277 -4.60 1.55 -2.97
CA GLU A 277 -5.64 2.52 -3.29
C GLU A 277 -5.04 3.88 -3.69
N GLY A 278 -3.78 3.95 -4.13
CA GLY A 278 -3.11 5.18 -4.57
C GLY A 278 -2.69 6.15 -3.47
N MET A 279 -3.59 6.36 -2.50
CA MET A 279 -3.40 7.04 -1.24
C MET A 279 -3.83 6.08 -0.13
N ASP A 280 -3.08 5.97 0.96
CA ASP A 280 -3.41 5.03 2.04
C ASP A 280 -4.61 5.54 2.86
N PRO A 281 -5.74 4.81 2.90
CA PRO A 281 -6.89 5.19 3.72
C PRO A 281 -6.64 5.08 5.22
N ASN A 282 -5.58 4.40 5.64
CA ASN A 282 -5.13 4.46 7.03
C ASN A 282 -4.54 5.82 7.43
N VAL A 283 -4.23 6.66 6.44
CA VAL A 283 -3.76 8.05 6.63
C VAL A 283 -4.87 9.05 6.35
N THR A 284 -5.71 8.78 5.35
CA THR A 284 -6.74 9.73 4.88
C THR A 284 -8.15 9.45 5.40
N GLY A 285 -8.42 8.28 5.96
CA GLY A 285 -9.75 7.88 6.43
C GLY A 285 -10.77 7.57 5.32
N ARG A 286 -10.37 7.59 4.03
CA ARG A 286 -11.28 7.45 2.88
C ARG A 286 -11.01 6.19 2.06
N PRO A 287 -11.48 5.02 2.50
CA PRO A 287 -11.30 3.77 1.76
C PRO A 287 -12.17 3.73 0.51
N GLY A 288 -11.65 3.13 -0.55
CA GLY A 288 -12.38 2.90 -1.80
C GLY A 288 -13.66 2.08 -1.60
N SER A 289 -13.60 1.11 -0.70
CA SER A 289 -14.74 0.26 -0.33
C SER A 289 -15.85 0.94 0.46
N ARG A 290 -15.63 2.15 0.98
CA ARG A 290 -16.53 2.87 1.92
C ARG A 290 -16.82 2.13 3.23
N LEU A 291 -16.06 1.09 3.56
CA LEU A 291 -16.22 0.39 4.83
C LEU A 291 -15.68 1.23 6.00
N PRO A 292 -16.26 1.10 7.20
CA PRO A 292 -15.78 1.81 8.39
C PRO A 292 -14.50 1.19 8.96
N GLY A 293 -13.97 1.81 10.03
CA GLY A 293 -12.86 1.27 10.82
C GLY A 293 -11.48 1.84 10.49
N PHE A 294 -11.43 2.97 9.79
CA PHE A 294 -10.20 3.70 9.51
C PHE A 294 -10.06 4.86 10.49
N ASP A 295 -8.99 4.83 11.28
CA ASP A 295 -8.67 5.83 12.29
C ASP A 295 -7.71 6.87 11.70
N ALA A 296 -8.27 8.01 11.30
CA ALA A 296 -7.60 9.08 10.58
C ALA A 296 -8.32 10.42 10.88
N PRO A 297 -7.69 11.57 10.59
CA PRO A 297 -8.32 12.88 10.80
C PRO A 297 -9.64 13.00 10.05
N ASP A 298 -10.56 13.82 10.57
CA ASP A 298 -11.70 14.27 9.75
C ASP A 298 -11.21 15.28 8.71
N ILE A 299 -11.31 14.93 7.43
CA ILE A 299 -10.79 15.74 6.31
C ILE A 299 -11.95 16.26 5.46
N GLN A 300 -12.13 17.59 5.39
CA GLN A 300 -13.19 18.18 4.55
C GLN A 300 -12.89 18.04 3.04
N LYS A 301 -11.65 18.38 2.62
CA LYS A 301 -11.22 18.34 1.22
C LYS A 301 -9.85 17.70 1.05
N ILE A 302 -9.74 16.77 0.10
CA ILE A 302 -8.46 16.24 -0.37
C ILE A 302 -8.19 16.73 -1.79
N VAL A 303 -7.00 17.26 -2.02
CA VAL A 303 -6.50 17.68 -3.33
C VAL A 303 -5.34 16.77 -3.74
N ALA A 304 -5.47 16.04 -4.85
CA ALA A 304 -4.41 15.21 -5.41
C ALA A 304 -3.78 15.91 -6.63
N LEU A 305 -2.52 16.34 -6.53
CA LEU A 305 -1.90 17.24 -7.51
C LEU A 305 -1.23 16.52 -8.69
N ASP A 306 -0.77 15.30 -8.52
CA ASP A 306 -0.09 14.53 -9.56
C ASP A 306 -0.15 13.02 -9.31
N VAL A 307 0.31 12.23 -10.29
CA VAL A 307 0.49 10.78 -10.20
C VAL A 307 1.97 10.44 -10.38
N THR A 308 2.49 9.54 -9.54
CA THR A 308 3.90 9.15 -9.58
C THR A 308 4.25 8.46 -10.91
N PRO A 309 5.45 8.70 -11.48
CA PRO A 309 5.94 7.94 -12.63
C PRO A 309 6.01 6.42 -12.36
N GLN A 310 6.36 6.03 -11.13
CA GLN A 310 6.52 4.64 -10.68
C GLN A 310 5.21 3.86 -10.68
N SER A 311 4.06 4.54 -10.71
CA SER A 311 2.75 3.89 -10.89
C SER A 311 2.49 3.46 -12.34
N TYR A 312 3.33 3.87 -13.30
CA TYR A 312 3.11 3.70 -14.75
C TYR A 312 1.75 4.25 -15.22
N GLY A 313 1.34 5.37 -14.63
CA GLY A 313 0.06 6.03 -14.89
C GLY A 313 -1.14 5.40 -14.17
N ASN A 314 -0.93 4.41 -13.32
CA ASN A 314 -2.02 3.82 -12.56
C ASN A 314 -2.42 4.69 -11.36
N GLY A 315 -3.29 5.66 -11.62
CA GLY A 315 -3.85 6.60 -10.65
C GLY A 315 -5.06 6.07 -9.86
N VAL A 316 -5.22 4.75 -9.71
CA VAL A 316 -6.26 4.19 -8.84
C VAL A 316 -6.10 4.80 -7.44
N GLY A 317 -7.18 5.34 -6.88
CA GLY A 317 -7.14 6.15 -5.66
C GLY A 317 -7.46 7.63 -5.84
N ILE A 318 -7.35 8.14 -7.06
CA ILE A 318 -7.71 9.53 -7.36
C ILE A 318 -9.18 9.82 -7.02
N GLY A 319 -10.05 8.81 -7.09
CA GLY A 319 -11.46 8.92 -6.72
C GLY A 319 -11.74 9.11 -5.23
N SER A 320 -10.73 8.96 -4.36
CA SER A 320 -10.83 9.32 -2.93
C SER A 320 -10.55 10.80 -2.65
N ALA A 321 -10.01 11.54 -3.65
CA ALA A 321 -9.84 12.99 -3.58
C ALA A 321 -11.15 13.71 -3.92
N ASP A 322 -11.28 14.97 -3.48
CA ASP A 322 -12.36 15.86 -3.90
C ASP A 322 -11.99 16.62 -5.17
N LEU A 323 -10.72 17.01 -5.28
CA LEU A 323 -10.18 17.80 -6.38
C LEU A 323 -8.86 17.24 -6.89
N THR A 324 -8.59 17.48 -8.17
CA THR A 324 -7.32 17.16 -8.81
C THR A 324 -6.98 18.18 -9.89
N THR A 325 -5.82 17.98 -10.52
CA THR A 325 -5.35 18.81 -11.61
C THR A 325 -5.52 18.10 -12.94
N ARG A 326 -5.68 18.88 -14.00
CA ARG A 326 -5.66 18.40 -15.38
C ARG A 326 -4.40 17.58 -15.66
N ARG A 327 -3.24 18.09 -15.25
CA ARG A 327 -1.93 17.42 -15.38
C ARG A 327 -1.95 16.01 -14.79
N CYS A 328 -2.51 15.84 -13.60
CA CYS A 328 -2.61 14.53 -12.95
C CYS A 328 -3.42 13.56 -13.81
N VAL A 329 -4.63 13.98 -14.21
CA VAL A 329 -5.57 13.12 -14.97
C VAL A 329 -5.02 12.77 -16.35
N GLU A 330 -4.36 13.69 -17.04
CA GLU A 330 -3.82 13.46 -18.38
C GLU A 330 -2.73 12.37 -18.41
N LYS A 331 -2.00 12.20 -17.29
CA LYS A 331 -0.99 11.14 -17.08
C LYS A 331 -1.59 9.78 -16.72
N ILE A 332 -2.88 9.70 -16.38
CA ILE A 332 -3.50 8.45 -15.94
C ILE A 332 -3.70 7.50 -17.13
N ASN A 333 -3.26 6.25 -16.93
CA ASN A 333 -3.61 5.11 -17.75
C ASN A 333 -4.94 4.52 -17.25
N LEU A 334 -6.04 4.93 -17.89
CA LEU A 334 -7.40 4.48 -17.54
C LEU A 334 -7.55 2.96 -17.62
N GLY A 335 -6.93 2.31 -18.60
CA GLY A 335 -7.01 0.85 -18.75
C GLY A 335 -6.44 0.11 -17.54
N ALA A 336 -5.25 0.52 -17.08
CA ALA A 336 -4.64 -0.03 -15.88
C ALA A 336 -5.47 0.26 -14.62
N MET A 337 -5.96 1.49 -14.48
CA MET A 337 -6.79 1.92 -13.35
C MET A 337 -8.10 1.10 -13.27
N TYR A 338 -8.84 1.01 -14.38
CA TYR A 338 -10.12 0.30 -14.44
C TYR A 338 -9.98 -1.20 -14.27
N THR A 339 -8.93 -1.81 -14.81
CA THR A 339 -8.66 -3.25 -14.58
C THR A 339 -8.56 -3.58 -13.09
N ASN A 340 -7.95 -2.69 -12.30
CA ASN A 340 -7.86 -2.88 -10.86
C ASN A 340 -9.21 -2.72 -10.17
N ALA A 341 -9.93 -1.64 -10.47
CA ALA A 341 -11.25 -1.37 -9.88
C ALA A 341 -12.25 -2.51 -10.17
N ILE A 342 -12.28 -2.99 -11.42
CA ILE A 342 -13.10 -4.14 -11.84
C ILE A 342 -12.72 -5.39 -11.06
N THR A 343 -11.42 -5.71 -10.95
CA THR A 343 -10.97 -6.89 -10.22
C THR A 343 -11.28 -6.81 -8.72
N ALA A 344 -11.16 -5.62 -8.13
CA ALA A 344 -11.43 -5.39 -6.72
C ALA A 344 -12.93 -5.25 -6.41
N THR A 345 -13.79 -5.20 -7.45
CA THR A 345 -15.24 -4.97 -7.36
C THR A 345 -15.63 -3.63 -6.70
N ILE A 346 -14.71 -2.67 -6.64
CA ILE A 346 -14.92 -1.32 -6.10
C ILE A 346 -14.59 -0.27 -7.16
N LEU A 347 -15.57 0.56 -7.52
CA LEU A 347 -15.43 1.52 -8.62
C LEU A 347 -15.07 2.92 -8.14
N GLU A 348 -15.33 3.22 -6.88
CA GLU A 348 -15.06 4.48 -6.20
C GLU A 348 -13.62 4.98 -6.43
N PRO A 349 -12.56 4.18 -6.25
CA PRO A 349 -11.18 4.64 -6.45
C PRO A 349 -10.84 5.06 -7.89
N ALA A 350 -11.64 4.61 -8.86
CA ALA A 350 -11.45 4.87 -10.28
C ALA A 350 -12.33 6.00 -10.82
N LYS A 351 -13.14 6.65 -9.96
CA LYS A 351 -13.85 7.88 -10.33
C LYS A 351 -12.84 9.01 -10.47
N LEU A 352 -13.10 9.94 -11.39
CA LEU A 352 -12.33 11.18 -11.49
C LEU A 352 -12.99 12.25 -10.59
N PRO A 353 -12.23 12.93 -9.73
CA PRO A 353 -12.72 14.04 -8.91
C PRO A 353 -12.89 15.32 -9.75
N MET A 354 -13.21 16.44 -9.11
CA MET A 354 -13.27 17.73 -9.81
C MET A 354 -11.89 18.09 -10.37
N ILE A 355 -11.80 18.29 -11.69
CA ILE A 355 -10.53 18.54 -12.39
C ILE A 355 -10.38 20.05 -12.64
N LEU A 356 -9.26 20.63 -12.20
CA LEU A 356 -8.93 22.04 -12.38
C LEU A 356 -7.65 22.20 -13.20
N ASN A 357 -7.44 23.38 -13.80
CA ASN A 357 -6.34 23.60 -14.73
C ASN A 357 -4.94 23.52 -14.09
N SER A 358 -4.81 23.93 -12.84
CA SER A 358 -3.51 24.03 -12.13
C SER A 358 -3.60 23.66 -10.66
N ASP A 359 -2.44 23.52 -9.99
CA ASP A 359 -2.39 23.29 -8.53
C ASP A 359 -3.02 24.47 -7.79
N ARG A 360 -2.71 25.70 -8.21
CA ARG A 360 -3.29 26.94 -7.66
C ARG A 360 -4.81 26.93 -7.71
N ASP A 361 -5.39 26.56 -8.86
CA ASP A 361 -6.85 26.53 -9.02
C ASP A 361 -7.47 25.45 -8.15
N ALA A 362 -6.91 24.24 -8.15
CA ALA A 362 -7.41 23.13 -7.33
C ALA A 362 -7.40 23.48 -5.82
N ILE A 363 -6.33 24.08 -5.32
CA ILE A 363 -6.23 24.50 -3.92
C ILE A 363 -7.18 25.67 -3.63
N CYS A 364 -7.34 26.62 -4.56
CA CYS A 364 -8.30 27.72 -4.43
C CYS A 364 -9.73 27.21 -4.29
N VAL A 365 -10.16 26.30 -5.18
CA VAL A 365 -11.51 25.71 -5.12
C VAL A 365 -11.68 24.88 -3.84
N ALA A 366 -10.66 24.14 -3.40
CA ALA A 366 -10.70 23.41 -2.14
C ALA A 366 -11.02 24.36 -0.97
N LEU A 367 -10.27 25.45 -0.84
CA LEU A 367 -10.46 26.42 0.25
C LEU A 367 -11.80 27.14 0.18
N LYS A 368 -12.26 27.54 -1.01
CA LYS A 368 -13.57 28.19 -1.20
C LYS A 368 -14.76 27.26 -0.93
N THR A 369 -14.56 25.94 -1.00
CA THR A 369 -15.62 24.94 -0.81
C THR A 369 -15.55 24.21 0.53
N CYS A 370 -14.54 24.49 1.36
CA CYS A 370 -14.55 24.10 2.76
C CYS A 370 -15.57 24.93 3.53
N ASN A 371 -16.35 24.27 4.38
CA ASN A 371 -17.40 24.93 5.14
C ASN A 371 -16.82 25.53 6.42
N ARG A 372 -17.34 26.71 6.79
CA ARG A 372 -17.07 27.37 8.09
C ARG A 372 -15.61 27.72 8.35
N ILE A 373 -14.86 28.05 7.30
CA ILE A 373 -13.48 28.53 7.40
C ILE A 373 -13.31 29.88 6.73
N THR A 374 -12.26 30.60 7.13
CA THR A 374 -11.68 31.73 6.39
C THR A 374 -10.24 31.37 6.01
N PRO A 375 -9.58 32.15 5.14
CA PRO A 375 -8.15 31.97 4.83
C PRO A 375 -7.27 31.84 6.07
N ASP A 376 -7.53 32.64 7.11
CA ASP A 376 -6.73 32.70 8.33
C ASP A 376 -7.00 31.55 9.30
N THR A 377 -8.21 30.95 9.25
CA THR A 377 -8.60 29.84 10.14
C THR A 377 -8.47 28.47 9.50
N ALA A 378 -8.15 28.40 8.20
CA ALA A 378 -8.07 27.15 7.46
C ALA A 378 -6.96 26.23 8.02
N LYS A 379 -7.32 25.01 8.43
CA LYS A 379 -6.39 23.94 8.82
C LYS A 379 -5.92 23.21 7.56
N ILE A 380 -4.78 23.63 7.02
CA ILE A 380 -4.21 23.04 5.81
C ILE A 380 -3.06 22.14 6.20
N VAL A 381 -3.03 20.92 5.67
CA VAL A 381 -1.87 20.03 5.72
C VAL A 381 -1.45 19.72 4.28
N ARG A 382 -0.16 19.88 3.97
CA ARG A 382 0.44 19.44 2.72
C ARG A 382 1.41 18.30 3.00
N ILE A 383 1.26 17.22 2.25
CA ILE A 383 2.15 16.06 2.27
C ILE A 383 2.65 15.77 0.87
N LYS A 384 3.83 15.16 0.77
CA LYS A 384 4.32 14.64 -0.50
C LYS A 384 3.38 13.54 -1.00
N ASN A 385 3.17 12.52 -0.17
CA ASN A 385 2.25 11.41 -0.41
C ASN A 385 1.90 10.74 0.94
N THR A 386 0.97 9.79 0.95
CA THR A 386 0.53 9.10 2.18
C THR A 386 1.52 8.07 2.72
N LEU A 387 2.62 7.80 2.01
CA LEU A 387 3.70 6.93 2.49
C LEU A 387 4.72 7.75 3.29
N GLU A 388 5.04 8.95 2.82
CA GLU A 388 6.01 9.87 3.42
C GLU A 388 5.30 10.99 4.21
N VAL A 389 4.85 10.67 5.43
CA VAL A 389 4.13 11.62 6.31
C VAL A 389 4.97 12.18 7.46
N GLU A 390 6.27 11.88 7.53
CA GLU A 390 7.16 12.51 8.52
C GLU A 390 7.25 14.01 8.31
N LYS A 391 7.66 14.45 7.10
CA LYS A 391 7.85 15.87 6.78
C LYS A 391 6.63 16.39 6.04
N ILE A 392 5.95 17.34 6.67
CA ILE A 392 4.71 17.93 6.17
C ILE A 392 4.81 19.45 6.25
N SER A 393 3.85 20.14 5.64
CA SER A 393 3.69 21.58 5.86
C SER A 393 2.28 21.88 6.34
N VAL A 394 2.15 22.76 7.33
CA VAL A 394 0.87 23.06 7.98
C VAL A 394 0.57 24.54 7.97
N SER A 395 -0.71 24.93 7.91
CA SER A 395 -1.08 26.33 8.06
C SER A 395 -0.88 26.83 9.51
N PRO A 396 -0.77 28.16 9.73
CA PRO A 396 -0.70 28.75 11.06
C PRO A 396 -1.82 28.32 12.02
N ALA A 397 -3.02 28.02 11.50
CA ALA A 397 -4.16 27.55 12.30
C ALA A 397 -3.88 26.23 13.05
N LEU A 398 -2.92 25.42 12.58
CA LEU A 398 -2.52 24.16 13.22
C LEU A 398 -1.33 24.33 14.18
N LEU A 399 -0.67 25.49 14.21
CA LEU A 399 0.52 25.72 15.03
C LEU A 399 0.29 25.52 16.54
N PRO A 400 -0.85 25.92 17.14
CA PRO A 400 -1.12 25.66 18.55
C PRO A 400 -1.12 24.16 18.89
N HIS A 401 -1.64 23.30 18.00
CA HIS A 401 -1.63 21.84 18.18
C HIS A 401 -0.20 21.29 18.08
N VAL A 402 0.53 21.71 17.05
CA VAL A 402 1.94 21.34 16.83
C VAL A 402 2.82 21.66 18.04
N GLN A 403 2.63 22.83 18.65
CA GLN A 403 3.43 23.29 19.79
C GLN A 403 3.10 22.57 21.11
N THR A 404 1.91 21.97 21.23
CA THR A 404 1.42 21.40 22.50
C THR A 404 1.46 19.87 22.55
N SER A 405 1.46 19.16 21.41
CA SER A 405 1.40 17.69 21.42
C SER A 405 2.72 17.01 21.83
N GLY A 406 3.87 17.64 21.56
CA GLY A 406 5.21 17.03 21.77
C GLY A 406 5.64 16.06 20.66
N ASP A 407 4.74 15.74 19.74
CA ASP A 407 4.96 14.83 18.60
C ASP A 407 5.44 15.54 17.34
N PHE A 408 5.78 16.82 17.43
CA PHE A 408 6.20 17.61 16.28
C PHE A 408 7.50 18.39 16.54
N ASP A 409 8.26 18.58 15.47
CA ASP A 409 9.36 19.53 15.38
C ASP A 409 9.00 20.62 14.36
N VAL A 410 9.11 21.89 14.75
CA VAL A 410 8.96 23.02 13.82
C VAL A 410 10.29 23.20 13.08
N LEU A 411 10.27 23.03 11.76
CA LEU A 411 11.49 23.00 10.95
C LEU A 411 11.86 24.36 10.35
N GLY A 412 10.94 25.33 10.38
CA GLY A 412 11.15 26.62 9.72
C GLY A 412 10.08 27.65 10.03
N GLN A 413 10.20 28.81 9.40
CA GLN A 413 9.24 29.91 9.49
C GLN A 413 8.07 29.69 8.52
N PRO A 414 6.93 30.38 8.70
CA PRO A 414 5.86 30.38 7.71
C PRO A 414 6.34 30.89 6.35
N GLU A 415 6.10 30.13 5.30
CA GLU A 415 6.47 30.46 3.92
C GLU A 415 5.23 30.60 3.04
N THR A 416 5.15 31.69 2.27
CA THR A 416 4.09 31.87 1.27
C THR A 416 4.17 30.79 0.21
N ILE A 417 3.04 30.17 -0.13
CA ILE A 417 2.96 29.22 -1.23
C ILE A 417 3.29 29.93 -2.54
N LYS A 418 4.33 29.45 -3.22
CA LYS A 418 4.76 29.98 -4.52
C LYS A 418 4.24 29.11 -5.64
N PHE A 419 3.82 29.76 -6.72
CA PHE A 419 3.37 29.09 -7.93
C PHE A 419 4.19 29.57 -9.13
N ASP A 420 4.48 28.67 -10.07
CA ASP A 420 5.07 29.04 -11.35
C ASP A 420 4.03 29.66 -12.29
N HIS A 421 4.45 30.04 -13.51
CA HIS A 421 3.57 30.64 -14.52
C HIS A 421 2.38 29.76 -14.94
N SER A 422 2.44 28.45 -14.66
CA SER A 422 1.42 27.46 -14.99
C SER A 422 0.50 27.16 -13.81
N GLY A 423 0.71 27.86 -12.69
CA GLY A 423 -0.02 27.62 -11.44
C GLY A 423 0.42 26.36 -10.71
N ARG A 424 1.60 25.80 -11.01
CA ARG A 424 2.17 24.67 -10.28
C ARG A 424 2.91 25.15 -9.04
N ILE A 425 2.78 24.44 -7.93
CA ILE A 425 3.51 24.75 -6.70
C ILE A 425 5.03 24.57 -6.90
N ILE A 426 5.85 25.50 -6.38
CA ILE A 426 7.33 25.46 -6.44
C ILE A 426 7.92 25.07 -5.10
#